data_AF-A0A9X8YMV1-F1
#
_entry.id   AF-A0A9X8YMV1-F1
#
_cell.length_a   1.000
_cell.length_b   1.000
_cell.length_c   1.000
_cell.angle_alpha   90.00
_cell.angle_beta   90.00
_cell.angle_gamma   90.00
#
_symmetry.space_group_name_H-M   'P 1'
#
loop_
_entity.id
_entity.type
_entity.pdbx_description
1 polymer ?
#
loop_
_entity_poly.entity_id
_entity_poly.type
_entity_poly.pdbx_seq_one_letter_code
_entity_poly.pdbx_strand_id
1 'polypeptide(L)'
;GYYPEVKRLTLPDMQLVGFTRRLDFASEQELEYSSCMAMKDEIFNDFFKGLHVDCRRIYSIYSPHAGEGDELSSTLVMAVDPEHRKDILSNHQIDTFHLPSREFISINHKGSAKECLQFFGYLM
;
A
#
# COMPACT_ATOMS: atom_id res chain seq x y z
N GLY A 1 -6.74 23.92 -12.70
CA GLY A 1 -6.85 23.17 -11.43
C GLY A 1 -6.89 21.70 -11.76
N TYR A 2 -6.16 20.89 -11.01
CA TYR A 2 -6.25 19.43 -11.12
C TYR A 2 -7.40 18.95 -10.24
N TYR A 3 -8.36 18.25 -10.84
CA TYR A 3 -9.40 17.53 -10.09
C TYR A 3 -9.06 16.04 -10.14
N PRO A 4 -9.03 15.34 -8.99
CA PRO A 4 -8.82 13.90 -8.97
C PRO A 4 -9.95 13.23 -9.74
N GLU A 5 -9.59 12.30 -10.62
CA GLU A 5 -10.58 11.54 -11.34
C GLU A 5 -11.07 10.41 -10.44
N VAL A 6 -12.35 10.45 -10.07
CA VAL A 6 -13.00 9.46 -9.21
C VAL A 6 -13.85 8.53 -10.07
N LYS A 7 -13.57 7.24 -10.03
CA LYS A 7 -14.29 6.21 -10.80
C LYS A 7 -14.60 5.01 -9.93
N ARG A 8 -15.69 4.31 -10.25
CA ARG A 8 -15.94 2.97 -9.74
C ARG A 8 -15.06 1.99 -10.49
N LEU A 9 -14.40 1.08 -9.77
CA LEU A 9 -13.53 0.06 -10.31
C LEU A 9 -13.89 -1.26 -9.64
N THR A 10 -14.23 -2.28 -10.42
CA THR A 10 -14.32 -3.64 -9.91
C THR A 10 -12.99 -4.32 -10.13
N LEU A 11 -12.34 -4.75 -9.05
CA LEU A 11 -11.18 -5.63 -9.15
C LEU A 11 -11.67 -7.09 -9.14
N PRO A 12 -11.10 -7.96 -9.99
CA PRO A 12 -11.39 -9.40 -9.95
C PRO A 12 -10.77 -10.03 -8.68
N ASP A 13 -10.99 -11.32 -8.49
CA ASP A 13 -10.18 -12.09 -7.52
C ASP A 13 -8.71 -12.03 -7.97
N MET A 14 -7.83 -11.68 -7.04
CA MET A 14 -6.40 -11.52 -7.30
C MET A 14 -5.58 -12.31 -6.28
N GLN A 15 -4.54 -12.97 -6.76
CA GLN A 15 -3.48 -13.50 -5.91
C GLN A 15 -2.26 -12.60 -6.05
N LEU A 16 -1.73 -12.15 -4.92
CA LEU A 16 -0.58 -11.27 -4.85
C LEU A 16 0.49 -11.91 -3.98
N VAL A 17 1.76 -11.60 -4.23
CA VAL A 17 2.89 -12.08 -3.41
C VAL A 17 3.68 -10.89 -2.89
N GLY A 18 4.04 -10.93 -1.61
CA GLY A 18 4.56 -9.75 -0.95
C GLY A 18 4.97 -10.02 0.49
N PHE A 19 5.20 -8.96 1.24
CA PHE A 19 5.46 -9.05 2.67
C PHE A 19 4.53 -8.10 3.43
N THR A 20 4.34 -8.45 4.69
CA THR A 20 3.48 -7.73 5.62
C THR A 20 4.33 -6.96 6.62
N ARG A 21 3.93 -5.74 6.93
CA ARG A 21 4.48 -4.98 8.05
C ARG A 21 3.36 -4.51 8.96
N ARG A 22 3.55 -4.71 10.26
CA ARG A 22 2.74 -4.08 11.29
C ARG A 22 3.37 -2.73 11.66
N LEU A 23 2.55 -1.69 11.66
CA LEU A 23 2.90 -0.34 12.08
C LEU A 23 2.08 -0.01 13.32
N ASP A 24 2.74 0.27 14.43
CA ASP A 24 2.11 0.74 15.66
C ASP A 24 2.41 2.24 15.82
N PHE A 25 1.39 3.06 16.07
CA PHE A 25 1.53 4.50 16.20
C PHE A 25 0.55 5.10 17.21
N ALA A 26 0.93 6.25 17.78
CA ALA A 26 0.03 7.06 18.58
C ALA A 26 -1.04 7.69 17.68
N SER A 27 -2.26 7.87 18.21
CA SER A 27 -3.41 8.43 17.48
C SER A 27 -3.12 9.76 16.78
N GLU A 28 -2.26 10.60 17.36
CA GLU A 28 -1.84 11.89 16.80
C GLU A 28 -1.01 11.77 15.49
N GLN A 29 -0.51 10.57 15.16
CA GLN A 29 0.40 10.33 14.04
C GLN A 29 -0.20 9.45 12.94
N GLU A 30 -1.48 9.08 13.04
CA GLU A 30 -2.15 8.15 12.14
C GLU A 30 -2.01 8.54 10.66
N LEU A 31 -2.07 9.84 10.34
CA LEU A 31 -2.00 10.33 8.97
C LEU A 31 -0.60 10.27 8.36
N GLU A 32 0.45 10.38 9.18
CA GLU A 32 1.84 10.27 8.71
C GLU A 32 2.23 8.80 8.47
N TYR A 33 1.76 7.89 9.33
CA TYR A 33 2.14 6.47 9.31
C TYR A 33 1.20 5.54 8.55
N SER A 34 -0.04 5.94 8.24
CA SER A 34 -0.99 5.13 7.45
C SER A 34 -0.64 5.05 5.95
N SER A 35 0.45 5.67 5.52
CA SER A 35 0.75 5.86 4.11
C SER A 35 1.90 4.98 3.59
N CYS A 36 1.95 4.83 2.26
CA CYS A 36 3.11 4.29 1.53
C CYS A 36 4.44 5.00 1.89
N MET A 37 4.39 6.23 2.46
CA MET A 37 5.59 6.91 2.93
C MET A 37 6.13 6.38 4.26
N ALA A 38 5.31 5.74 5.10
CA ALA A 38 5.78 5.08 6.32
C ALA A 38 6.73 3.91 6.00
N MET A 39 6.51 3.27 4.85
CA MET A 39 7.37 2.22 4.31
C MET A 39 8.29 2.75 3.20
N LYS A 40 8.43 4.07 3.01
CA LYS A 40 9.19 4.64 1.88
C LYS A 40 10.56 3.98 1.75
N ASP A 41 11.34 3.96 2.82
CA ASP A 41 12.71 3.48 2.75
C ASP A 41 12.78 1.97 2.49
N GLU A 42 11.86 1.17 3.03
CA GLU A 42 11.79 -0.28 2.78
C GLU A 42 11.26 -0.59 1.39
N ILE A 43 10.27 0.15 0.90
CA ILE A 43 9.76 0.01 -0.47
C ILE A 43 10.87 0.38 -1.46
N PHE A 44 11.61 1.46 -1.21
CA PHE A 44 12.71 1.87 -2.07
C PHE A 44 13.92 0.94 -1.97
N ASN A 45 14.24 0.38 -0.79
CA ASN A 45 15.42 -0.46 -0.61
C ASN A 45 15.17 -1.95 -0.89
N ASP A 46 14.02 -2.50 -0.50
CA ASP A 46 13.76 -3.94 -0.56
C ASP A 46 12.87 -4.33 -1.74
N PHE A 47 12.02 -3.40 -2.20
CA PHE A 47 11.09 -3.65 -3.29
C PHE A 47 11.62 -3.13 -4.63
N PHE A 48 11.88 -1.83 -4.76
CA PHE A 48 12.28 -1.23 -6.04
C PHE A 48 13.68 -1.63 -6.52
N LYS A 49 14.62 -1.94 -5.61
CA LYS A 49 15.96 -2.38 -6.01
C LYS A 49 15.97 -3.79 -6.61
N GLY A 50 15.03 -4.63 -6.19
CA GLY A 50 14.91 -6.01 -6.66
C GLY A 50 13.99 -6.18 -7.87
N LEU A 51 12.99 -5.33 -7.98
CA LEU A 51 11.98 -5.46 -9.01
C LEU A 51 12.56 -5.23 -10.40
N HIS A 52 12.43 -6.25 -11.25
CA HIS A 52 12.75 -6.14 -12.66
C HIS A 52 11.94 -5.00 -13.29
N VAL A 53 12.50 -4.31 -14.28
CA VAL A 53 11.85 -3.18 -14.98
C VAL A 53 10.49 -3.57 -15.60
N ASP A 54 10.27 -4.88 -15.82
CA ASP A 54 9.02 -5.42 -16.34
C ASP A 54 7.90 -5.51 -15.30
N CYS A 55 8.20 -5.39 -14.01
CA CYS A 55 7.17 -5.28 -12.98
C CYS A 55 6.51 -3.90 -13.03
N ARG A 56 5.41 -3.81 -13.76
CA ARG A 56 4.71 -2.54 -14.02
C ARG A 56 3.72 -2.14 -12.94
N ARG A 57 3.38 -3.03 -12.01
CA ARG A 57 2.38 -2.77 -10.96
C ARG A 57 2.85 -3.26 -9.62
N ILE A 58 2.66 -2.40 -8.63
CA ILE A 58 2.92 -2.66 -7.22
C ILE A 58 1.64 -2.33 -6.47
N TYR A 59 1.24 -3.22 -5.59
CA TYR A 59 0.08 -3.07 -4.74
C TYR A 59 0.55 -2.71 -3.34
N SER A 60 0.00 -1.63 -2.80
CA SER A 60 0.16 -1.21 -1.41
C SER A 60 -1.21 -1.29 -0.77
N ILE A 61 -1.39 -2.23 0.17
CA ILE A 61 -2.69 -2.54 0.77
C ILE A 61 -2.62 -2.18 2.25
N TYR A 62 -3.39 -1.17 2.65
CA TYR A 62 -3.49 -0.72 4.03
C TYR A 62 -4.72 -1.33 4.71
N SER A 63 -4.51 -1.88 5.91
CA SER A 63 -5.56 -2.43 6.76
C SER A 63 -5.44 -1.84 8.17
N PRO A 64 -6.29 -0.87 8.55
CA PRO A 64 -6.29 -0.31 9.89
C PRO A 64 -6.82 -1.34 10.90
N HIS A 65 -6.23 -1.37 12.10
CA HIS A 65 -6.64 -2.20 13.22
C HIS A 65 -6.89 -1.28 14.42
N ALA A 66 -8.13 -1.20 14.89
CA ALA A 66 -8.42 -0.54 16.15
C ALA A 66 -7.83 -1.38 17.29
N GLY A 67 -6.85 -0.83 18.03
CA GLY A 67 -6.34 -1.44 19.25
C GLY A 67 -7.26 -1.20 20.44
N GLU A 68 -6.90 -1.73 21.61
CA GLU A 68 -7.56 -1.38 22.87
C GLU A 68 -7.01 -0.04 23.38
N GLY A 69 -7.87 0.98 23.49
CA GLY A 69 -7.48 2.31 23.99
C GLY A 69 -7.09 3.30 22.87
N ASP A 70 -6.06 4.13 23.12
CA ASP A 70 -5.52 5.13 22.18
C ASP A 70 -4.45 4.58 21.23
N GLU A 71 -4.11 3.28 21.34
CA GLU A 71 -3.16 2.63 20.47
C GLU A 71 -3.82 2.23 19.15
N LEU A 72 -3.35 2.85 18.06
CA LEU A 72 -3.71 2.46 16.71
C LEU A 72 -2.59 1.60 16.13
N SER A 73 -2.99 0.48 15.53
CA SER A 73 -2.07 -0.31 14.73
C SER A 73 -2.63 -0.45 13.33
N SER A 74 -1.75 -0.68 12.37
CA SER A 74 -2.15 -0.98 11.02
C SER A 74 -1.26 -2.05 10.43
N THR A 75 -1.81 -2.76 9.48
CA THR A 75 -1.06 -3.71 8.67
C THR A 75 -0.95 -3.13 7.27
N LEU A 76 0.28 -2.99 6.80
CA LEU A 76 0.58 -2.58 5.44
C LEU A 76 1.20 -3.76 4.70
N VAL A 77 0.64 -4.09 3.55
CA VAL A 77 1.13 -5.14 2.67
C VAL A 77 1.67 -4.50 1.39
N MET A 78 2.90 -4.85 1.04
CA MET A 78 3.51 -4.50 -0.23
C MET A 78 3.62 -5.76 -1.07
N ALA A 79 2.98 -5.77 -2.23
CA ALA A 79 2.86 -6.96 -3.05
C ALA A 79 2.88 -6.68 -4.56
N VAL A 80 3.19 -7.73 -5.33
CA VAL A 80 3.23 -7.77 -6.79
C VAL A 80 2.48 -8.99 -7.30
N ASP A 81 2.33 -9.06 -8.62
CA ASP A 81 1.79 -10.25 -9.27
C ASP A 81 2.73 -11.47 -9.01
N PRO A 82 2.19 -12.71 -8.91
CA PRO A 82 2.97 -13.89 -8.50
C PRO A 82 4.18 -14.21 -9.39
N GLU A 83 4.11 -13.84 -10.66
CA GLU A 83 5.21 -14.00 -11.63
C GLU A 83 6.48 -13.22 -11.24
N HIS A 84 6.33 -12.17 -10.43
CA HIS A 84 7.41 -11.32 -9.95
C HIS A 84 7.91 -11.69 -8.54
N ARG A 85 7.48 -12.83 -7.96
CA ARG A 85 7.91 -13.25 -6.62
C ARG A 85 9.43 -13.25 -6.43
N LYS A 86 10.14 -13.76 -7.45
CA LYS A 86 11.62 -13.87 -7.46
C LYS A 86 12.33 -12.51 -7.47
N ASP A 87 11.62 -11.45 -7.85
CA ASP A 87 12.14 -10.10 -7.97
C ASP A 87 12.01 -9.33 -6.64
N ILE A 88 11.37 -9.92 -5.61
CA ILE A 88 11.28 -9.31 -4.28
C ILE A 88 12.59 -9.59 -3.53
N LEU A 89 13.39 -8.55 -3.29
CA LEU A 89 14.65 -8.62 -2.53
C LEU A 89 14.46 -8.14 -1.09
N SER A 90 13.54 -8.78 -0.38
CA SER A 90 13.26 -8.48 1.03
C SER A 90 13.84 -9.54 1.96
N ASN A 91 14.30 -9.09 3.14
CA ASN A 91 14.65 -9.98 4.24
C ASN A 91 13.42 -10.44 5.05
N HIS A 92 12.22 -9.99 4.68
CA HIS A 92 10.98 -10.38 5.32
C HIS A 92 10.44 -11.70 4.75
N GLN A 93 9.56 -12.34 5.50
CA GLN A 93 8.81 -13.49 5.02
C GLN A 93 7.90 -13.07 3.86
N ILE A 94 8.04 -13.77 2.73
CA ILE A 94 7.21 -13.55 1.54
C ILE A 94 6.02 -14.49 1.55
N ASP A 95 4.84 -13.93 1.72
CA ASP A 95 3.56 -14.63 1.77
C ASP A 95 2.76 -14.43 0.48
N THR A 96 1.69 -15.21 0.33
CA THR A 96 0.70 -15.06 -0.75
C THR A 96 -0.59 -14.52 -0.16
N PHE A 97 -1.10 -13.46 -0.76
CA PHE A 97 -2.30 -12.74 -0.33
C PHE A 97 -3.42 -12.95 -1.34
N HIS A 98 -4.61 -13.26 -0.84
CA HIS A 98 -5.80 -13.35 -1.65
C HIS A 98 -6.63 -12.09 -1.47
N LEU A 99 -6.76 -11.30 -2.54
CA LEU A 99 -7.66 -10.15 -2.60
C LEU A 99 -8.94 -10.58 -3.31
N PRO A 100 -10.07 -10.74 -2.59
CA PRO A 100 -11.32 -11.14 -3.21
C PRO A 100 -11.87 -10.05 -4.13
N SER A 101 -12.64 -10.46 -5.13
CA SER A 101 -13.29 -9.56 -6.07
C SER A 101 -14.22 -8.62 -5.34
N ARG A 102 -14.04 -7.32 -5.57
CA ARG A 102 -14.79 -6.27 -4.90
C ARG A 102 -14.84 -4.99 -5.73
N GLU A 103 -15.88 -4.20 -5.52
CA GLU A 103 -15.99 -2.84 -6.04
C GLU A 103 -15.22 -1.86 -5.13
N PHE A 104 -14.43 -1.00 -5.76
CA PHE A 104 -13.63 0.04 -5.15
C PHE A 104 -13.96 1.40 -5.77
N ILE A 105 -13.73 2.46 -5.00
CA ILE A 105 -13.60 3.80 -5.55
C ILE A 105 -12.14 4.01 -5.91
N SER A 106 -11.85 4.04 -7.21
CA SER A 106 -10.53 4.36 -7.73
C SER A 106 -10.41 5.86 -7.87
N ILE A 107 -9.34 6.40 -7.30
CA ILE A 107 -8.99 7.81 -7.42
C ILE A 107 -7.62 7.89 -8.05
N ASN A 108 -7.56 8.48 -9.25
CA ASN A 108 -6.29 8.76 -9.90
C ASN A 108 -5.79 10.10 -9.37
N HIS A 109 -4.54 10.12 -8.88
CA HIS A 109 -3.81 11.33 -8.51
C HIS A 109 -2.69 11.61 -9.53
N LYS A 110 -2.60 12.86 -10.00
CA LYS A 110 -1.55 13.35 -10.89
C LYS A 110 -0.79 14.44 -10.15
N GLY A 111 0.37 14.06 -9.64
CA GLY A 111 1.21 14.91 -8.81
C GLY A 111 2.33 14.08 -8.19
N SER A 112 3.05 14.70 -7.27
CA SER A 112 4.06 14.04 -6.47
C SER A 112 3.42 13.10 -5.43
N ALA A 113 4.21 12.14 -4.93
CA ALA A 113 3.78 11.28 -3.83
C ALA A 113 3.38 12.09 -2.58
N LYS A 114 4.03 13.24 -2.33
CA LYS A 114 3.70 14.15 -1.23
C LYS A 114 2.31 14.78 -1.38
N GLU A 115 1.95 15.20 -2.59
CA GLU A 115 0.61 15.75 -2.89
C GLU A 115 -0.46 14.65 -2.80
N CYS A 116 -0.12 13.41 -3.14
CA CYS A 116 -1.00 12.25 -2.96
C CYS A 116 -1.35 12.05 -1.47
N LEU A 117 -0.39 12.18 -0.55
CA LEU A 117 -0.65 12.09 0.89
C LEU A 117 -1.58 13.19 1.40
N GLN A 118 -1.31 14.43 1.00
CA GLN A 118 -2.17 15.55 1.35
C GLN A 118 -3.60 15.30 0.86
N PHE A 119 -3.73 14.72 -0.34
CA PHE A 119 -5.01 14.32 -0.89
C PHE A 119 -5.71 13.22 -0.05
N PHE A 120 -4.99 12.19 0.39
CA PHE A 120 -5.55 11.17 1.29
C PHE A 120 -6.07 11.76 2.61
N GLY A 121 -5.39 12.76 3.18
CA GLY A 121 -5.86 13.46 4.38
C GLY A 121 -7.15 14.25 4.19
N TYR A 122 -7.58 14.55 2.96
CA TYR A 122 -8.89 15.15 2.70
C TYR A 122 -10.01 14.12 2.54
N LEU A 123 -9.69 12.84 2.37
CA LEU A 123 -10.67 11.76 2.19
C LEU A 123 -11.07 11.08 3.49
N MET A 124 -10.26 11.20 4.54
CA MET A 124 -10.53 10.70 5.89
C MET A 124 -11.16 11.80 6.74
#